data_AF-A0A482V8A4-F1
#
_entry.id   AF-A0A482V8A4-F1
#
_cell.length_a   1.000
_cell.length_b   1.000
_cell.length_c   1.000
_cell.angle_alpha   90.00
_cell.angle_beta   90.00
_cell.angle_gamma   90.00
#
_symmetry.space_group_name_H-M   'P 1'
#
loop_
_entity.id
_entity.type
_entity.pdbx_description
1 polymer ?
#
loop_
_entity_poly.entity_id
_entity_poly.type
_entity_poly.pdbx_seq_one_letter_code
_entity_poly.pdbx_strand_id
1 'polypeptide(L)'
;ARGEVTYTKGINQFGDKTEEEFMAYLNSGKLLKPKVPGKYGKLFVPSDKKPAAEVDWRDKGVVTEVKSQGDFCQSCWCFSSVSIHKLEVF
;
A
#
# COMPACT_ATOMS: atom_id res chain seq x y z
N ALA A 1 22.54 0.35 20.96
CA ALA A 1 21.92 -0.71 20.13
C ALA A 1 22.99 -1.32 19.23
N ARG A 2 23.05 -2.64 19.05
CA ARG A 2 24.13 -3.35 18.34
C ARG A 2 24.09 -3.22 16.80
N GLY A 3 23.27 -2.32 16.25
CA GLY A 3 23.14 -2.14 14.79
C GLY A 3 22.51 -3.33 14.05
N GLU A 4 21.88 -4.25 14.78
CA GLU A 4 21.29 -5.49 14.21
C GLU A 4 20.06 -5.22 13.33
N VAL A 5 19.44 -4.04 13.47
CA VAL A 5 18.26 -3.62 12.71
C VAL A 5 18.38 -2.16 12.27
N THR A 6 17.80 -1.84 11.11
CA THR A 6 17.79 -0.49 10.51
C THR A 6 16.54 0.33 10.85
N TYR A 7 15.67 -0.18 11.74
CA TYR A 7 14.39 0.43 12.05
C TYR A 7 14.15 0.50 13.57
N THR A 8 13.28 1.43 13.97
CA THR A 8 12.86 1.62 15.37
C THR A 8 11.40 1.20 15.56
N LYS A 9 11.05 0.72 16.76
CA LYS A 9 9.66 0.42 17.16
C LYS A 9 9.23 1.36 18.29
N GLY A 10 7.94 1.67 18.33
CA GLY A 10 7.31 2.45 19.40
C GLY A 10 5.88 1.97 19.64
N ILE A 11 5.30 2.36 20.77
CA ILE A 11 3.90 2.06 21.12
C ILE A 11 2.96 2.79 20.16
N ASN A 12 1.91 2.09 19.71
CA ASN A 12 0.85 2.63 18.85
C ASN A 12 -0.49 1.95 19.19
N GLN A 13 -1.53 2.17 18.38
CA GLN A 13 -2.88 1.63 18.57
C GLN A 13 -2.99 0.09 18.51
N PHE A 14 -1.89 -0.62 18.25
CA PHE A 14 -1.83 -2.08 18.22
C PHE A 14 -1.06 -2.66 19.43
N GLY A 15 -0.60 -1.81 20.37
CA GLY A 15 0.27 -2.22 21.47
C GLY A 15 -0.38 -3.13 22.52
N ASP A 16 -1.72 -3.13 22.60
CA ASP A 16 -2.53 -3.93 23.51
C ASP A 16 -3.25 -5.11 22.83
N LYS A 17 -3.12 -5.25 21.50
CA LYS A 17 -3.80 -6.29 20.74
C LYS A 17 -3.07 -7.62 20.84
N THR A 18 -3.83 -8.72 20.94
CA THR A 18 -3.29 -10.07 20.76
C THR A 18 -2.90 -10.31 19.30
N GLU A 19 -2.17 -11.39 19.04
CA GLU A 19 -1.83 -11.79 17.67
C GLU A 19 -3.09 -12.02 16.84
N GLU A 20 -4.11 -12.66 17.40
CA GLU A 20 -5.38 -12.93 16.73
C GLU A 20 -6.14 -11.64 16.39
N GLU A 21 -6.16 -10.67 17.31
CA GLU A 21 -6.78 -9.37 17.10
C GLU A 21 -6.03 -8.55 16.02
N PHE A 22 -4.70 -8.62 16.01
CA PHE A 22 -3.90 -7.98 14.98
C PHE A 22 -4.08 -8.66 13.61
N MET A 23 -4.20 -9.98 13.58
CA MET A 23 -4.49 -10.74 12.36
C MET A 23 -5.89 -10.46 11.81
N ALA A 24 -6.86 -10.10 12.65
CA ALA A 24 -8.19 -9.66 12.23
C ALA A 24 -8.16 -8.27 11.55
N TYR A 25 -7.17 -7.43 11.85
CA TYR A 25 -6.92 -6.17 11.15
C TYR A 25 -6.29 -6.38 9.76
N LEU A 26 -5.37 -7.35 9.66
CA LEU A 26 -4.71 -7.68 8.40
C LEU A 26 -5.66 -8.41 7.46
N ASN A 27 -5.55 -8.15 6.15
CA ASN A 27 -6.24 -8.97 5.16
C ASN A 27 -5.64 -10.38 5.16
N SER A 28 -6.29 -11.28 5.89
CA SER A 28 -5.87 -12.67 6.11
C SER A 28 -6.26 -13.62 4.96
N GLY A 29 -7.06 -13.14 3.99
CA GLY A 29 -7.84 -13.99 3.10
C GLY A 29 -7.33 -13.98 1.67
N LYS A 30 -6.56 -15.02 1.31
CA LYS A 30 -6.34 -15.60 -0.03
C LYS A 30 -6.41 -14.58 -1.18
N LEU A 31 -5.24 -14.24 -1.73
CA LEU A 31 -5.12 -13.68 -3.07
C LEU A 31 -5.94 -14.55 -4.04
N LEU A 32 -7.20 -14.19 -4.25
CA LEU A 32 -7.98 -14.69 -5.36
C LEU A 32 -7.23 -14.12 -6.55
N LYS A 33 -6.35 -14.94 -7.14
CA LYS A 33 -5.75 -14.62 -8.43
C LYS A 33 -6.95 -14.28 -9.31
N PRO A 34 -7.11 -13.02 -9.74
CA PRO A 34 -8.24 -12.70 -10.59
C PRO A 34 -8.16 -13.66 -11.77
N LYS A 35 -9.24 -14.41 -12.03
CA LYS A 35 -9.40 -15.10 -13.31
C LYS A 35 -9.58 -14.00 -14.33
N VAL A 36 -8.46 -13.44 -14.78
CA VAL A 36 -8.41 -12.29 -15.68
C VAL A 36 -9.04 -12.68 -17.01
N PRO A 37 -10.26 -12.20 -17.35
CA PRO A 37 -10.85 -12.43 -18.65
C PRO A 37 -10.39 -11.29 -19.57
N GLY A 38 -9.48 -11.59 -20.50
CA GLY A 38 -9.20 -10.70 -21.63
C GLY A 38 -7.80 -10.07 -21.67
N LYS A 39 -7.42 -9.68 -22.89
CA LYS A 39 -6.15 -9.01 -23.21
C LYS A 39 -6.14 -7.59 -22.64
N TYR A 40 -5.47 -7.39 -21.52
CA TYR A 40 -5.12 -6.03 -21.07
C TYR A 40 -4.12 -5.42 -22.05
N GLY A 41 -4.24 -4.12 -22.33
CA GLY A 41 -3.18 -3.35 -23.00
C GLY A 41 -1.86 -3.46 -22.22
N LYS A 42 -0.72 -3.10 -22.84
CA LYS A 42 0.57 -3.12 -22.14
C LYS A 42 0.50 -2.22 -20.90
N LEU A 43 0.45 -2.83 -19.72
CA LEU A 43 0.38 -2.13 -18.42
C LEU A 43 1.63 -1.28 -18.12
N PHE A 44 2.72 -1.56 -18.85
CA PHE A 44 3.99 -0.88 -18.72
C PHE A 44 4.60 -0.73 -20.11
N VAL A 45 5.04 0.49 -20.44
CA VAL A 45 5.85 0.78 -21.61
C VAL A 45 7.23 1.20 -21.09
N PRO A 46 8.29 0.43 -21.38
CA PRO A 46 9.64 0.81 -21.01
C PRO A 46 9.98 2.19 -21.57
N SER A 47 10.66 3.00 -20.77
CA SER A 47 11.25 4.26 -21.22
C SER A 47 12.76 4.10 -21.29
N ASP A 48 13.39 4.60 -22.35
CA ASP A 48 14.85 4.66 -22.47
C ASP A 48 15.46 5.74 -21.53
N LYS A 49 14.63 6.47 -20.79
CA LYS A 49 15.08 7.50 -19.84
C LYS A 49 15.54 6.86 -18.53
N LYS A 50 16.68 7.34 -18.03
CA LYS A 50 17.15 6.99 -16.69
C LYS A 50 16.16 7.51 -15.63
N PRO A 51 15.74 6.68 -14.66
CA PRO A 51 14.88 7.13 -13.57
C PRO A 51 15.62 8.14 -12.68
N ALA A 52 14.85 8.97 -11.98
CA ALA A 52 15.40 9.83 -10.93
C ALA A 52 16.01 8.98 -9.80
N ALA A 53 16.99 9.55 -9.10
CA ALA A 53 17.63 8.89 -7.96
C ALA A 53 16.64 8.68 -6.79
N GLU A 54 15.72 9.64 -6.60
CA GLU A 54 14.69 9.62 -5.57
C GLU A 54 13.40 10.22 -6.14
N VAL A 55 12.25 9.67 -5.74
CA VAL A 55 10.92 10.16 -6.13
C VAL A 55 9.98 10.06 -4.94
N ASP A 56 9.39 11.18 -4.56
CA ASP A 56 8.22 11.23 -3.67
C ASP A 56 7.01 11.77 -4.45
N TRP A 57 5.94 10.96 -4.52
CA TRP A 57 4.72 11.33 -5.23
C TRP A 57 3.83 12.27 -4.42
N ARG A 58 4.07 12.41 -3.10
CA ARG A 58 3.34 13.33 -2.24
C ARG A 58 3.64 14.78 -2.62
N ASP A 59 4.88 15.07 -3.01
CA ASP A 59 5.32 16.38 -3.49
C ASP A 59 4.59 16.83 -4.76
N LYS A 60 4.02 15.87 -5.50
CA LYS A 60 3.23 16.13 -6.72
C LYS A 60 1.73 16.27 -6.45
N GLY A 61 1.28 16.15 -5.20
CA GLY A 61 -0.12 16.31 -4.82
C GLY A 61 -1.06 15.22 -5.35
N VAL A 62 -0.54 14.09 -5.83
CA VAL A 62 -1.35 12.98 -6.38
C VAL A 62 -1.75 11.94 -5.34
N VAL A 63 -1.12 11.98 -4.16
CA VAL A 63 -1.36 11.05 -3.05
C VAL A 63 -2.38 11.67 -2.10
N THR A 64 -3.44 10.91 -1.79
CA THR A 64 -4.44 11.34 -0.80
C THR A 64 -3.91 11.28 0.64
N GLU A 65 -4.59 11.96 1.57
CA GLU A 65 -4.25 11.89 2.99
C GLU A 65 -4.31 10.46 3.54
N VAL A 66 -3.57 10.21 4.62
CA VAL A 66 -3.57 8.92 5.32
C VAL A 66 -4.95 8.65 5.92
N LYS A 67 -5.47 7.44 5.68
CA LYS A 67 -6.78 7.00 6.17
C LYS A 67 -6.64 5.77 7.07
N SER A 68 -7.68 5.47 7.85
CA SER A 68 -7.80 4.25 8.65
C SER A 68 -8.80 3.28 8.02
N GLN A 69 -8.42 2.01 7.94
CA GLN A 69 -9.31 0.91 7.51
C GLN A 69 -10.22 0.38 8.64
N GLY A 70 -9.98 0.82 9.88
CA GLY A 70 -10.64 0.27 11.07
C GLY A 70 -10.21 -1.16 11.41
N ASP A 71 -10.70 -1.66 12.54
CA ASP A 71 -10.20 -2.88 13.16
C ASP A 71 -10.73 -4.20 12.55
N PHE A 72 -11.93 -4.20 11.96
CA PHE A 72 -12.62 -5.44 11.58
C PHE A 72 -12.96 -5.57 10.09
N CYS A 73 -12.62 -4.57 9.27
CA CYS A 73 -13.06 -4.51 7.87
C CYS A 73 -12.12 -5.26 6.90
N GLN A 74 -10.85 -5.50 7.29
CA GLN A 74 -9.81 -6.12 6.43
C GLN A 74 -9.70 -5.48 5.03
N SER A 75 -10.01 -4.18 4.92
CA SER A 75 -10.26 -3.50 3.65
C SER A 75 -9.02 -2.88 3.00
N CYS A 76 -7.80 -3.23 3.43
CA CYS A 76 -6.55 -2.63 2.92
C CYS A 76 -6.44 -2.69 1.38
N TRP A 77 -7.01 -3.72 0.74
CA TRP A 77 -7.06 -3.88 -0.71
C TRP A 77 -7.85 -2.75 -1.42
N CYS A 78 -8.91 -2.26 -0.78
CA CYS A 78 -9.73 -1.16 -1.29
C CYS A 78 -8.94 0.15 -1.22
N PHE A 79 -8.29 0.41 -0.08
CA PHE A 79 -7.47 1.61 0.12
C PHE A 79 -6.27 1.66 -0.83
N SER A 80 -5.63 0.53 -1.10
CA SER A 80 -4.58 0.43 -2.12
C SER A 80 -5.09 0.88 -3.50
N SER A 81 -6.28 0.43 -3.87
CA SER A 81 -6.92 0.74 -5.17
C SER A 81 -7.34 2.20 -5.35
N VAL A 82 -7.69 2.91 -4.26
CA VAL A 82 -8.25 4.27 -4.32
C VAL A 82 -7.30 5.37 -3.79
N SER A 83 -6.06 5.03 -3.48
CA SER A 83 -5.10 5.92 -2.80
C SER A 83 -4.64 7.13 -3.64
N ILE A 84 -4.89 7.12 -4.95
CA ILE A 84 -4.46 8.15 -5.92
C ILE A 84 -5.64 9.07 -6.26
N HIS A 85 -5.46 10.38 -6.10
CA HIS A 85 -6.55 11.36 -6.19
C HIS A 85 -6.98 11.68 -7.64
N LYS A 86 -6.05 11.62 -8.59
CA LYS A 86 -6.29 11.77 -10.04
C LYS A 86 -4.94 11.63 -10.74
N LEU A 87 -4.80 10.61 -11.58
CA LEU A 87 -3.88 10.71 -12.71
C LEU A 87 -4.63 11.52 -13.76
N GLU A 88 -4.52 12.85 -13.73
CA GLU A 88 -4.71 13.56 -14.99
C GLU A 88 -3.64 13.04 -15.93
N VAL A 89 -4.14 12.42 -16.98
CA VAL A 89 -3.42 11.79 -18.07
C VAL A 89 -2.47 12.83 -18.63
N PHE A 90 -1.16 12.63 -18.44
CA PHE A 90 -0.15 13.26 -19.30
C PHE A 90 -0.23 12.64 -20.69
#